data_AF-A0A0F9D0S6-F1
#
_entry.id   AF-A0A0F9D0S6-F1
#
_cell.length_a   1.000
_cell.length_b   1.000
_cell.length_c   1.000
_cell.angle_alpha   90.00
_cell.angle_beta   90.00
_cell.angle_gamma   90.00
#
_symmetry.space_group_name_H-M   'P 1'
#
loop_
_entity.id
_entity.type
_entity.pdbx_description
1 polymer ?
#
loop_
_entity_poly.entity_id
_entity_poly.type
_entity_poly.pdbx_seq_one_letter_code
_entity_poly.pdbx_strand_id
1 'polypeptide(L)'
;MKGKCKICGWVGFIHEHHIIRVSDNGANTPNNLIQLCPNHHSETLGKEEEFAKKHNLEGEEMSKDKLEALEKASNIYMKCYFNGISINEILDFVLIIKKYGFTQDRLIGIHLNLSENAIKRYRGIR
;
A
#
# COMPACT_ATOMS: atom_id res chain seq x y z
N MET A 1 -17.09 -9.92 1.83
CA MET A 1 -17.60 -10.63 3.04
C MET A 1 -18.97 -10.06 3.43
N LYS A 2 -19.80 -10.73 4.25
CA LYS A 2 -21.00 -10.09 4.81
C LYS A 2 -20.61 -9.17 5.96
N GLY A 3 -21.10 -7.93 5.98
CA GLY A 3 -20.82 -6.95 7.04
C GLY A 3 -21.62 -5.67 6.87
N LYS A 4 -21.22 -4.61 7.59
CA LYS A 4 -21.92 -3.33 7.63
C LYS A 4 -20.99 -2.21 7.15
N CYS A 5 -21.43 -1.41 6.18
CA CYS A 5 -20.69 -0.25 5.73
C CYS A 5 -20.54 0.76 6.87
N LYS A 6 -19.30 1.19 7.12
CA LYS A 6 -18.99 2.17 8.18
C LYS A 6 -19.51 3.57 7.88
N ILE A 7 -19.80 3.88 6.61
CA ILE A 7 -20.27 5.20 6.18
C ILE A 7 -21.79 5.34 6.23
N CYS A 8 -22.52 4.48 5.52
CA CYS A 8 -23.99 4.58 5.43
C CYS A 8 -24.76 3.52 6.23
N GLY A 9 -24.07 2.58 6.88
CA GLY A 9 -24.71 1.53 7.66
C GLY A 9 -25.38 0.42 6.85
N TRP A 10 -25.27 0.42 5.52
CA TRP A 10 -25.79 -0.66 4.67
C TRP A 10 -25.22 -2.03 5.07
N VAL A 11 -26.07 -3.06 5.12
CA VAL A 11 -25.71 -4.43 5.52
C VAL A 11 -25.75 -5.34 4.31
N GLY A 12 -24.65 -6.03 4.04
CA GLY A 12 -24.53 -6.93 2.90
C GLY A 12 -23.08 -7.24 2.55
N PHE A 13 -22.79 -7.38 1.25
CA PHE A 13 -21.44 -7.62 0.75
C PHE A 13 -20.54 -6.37 0.84
N ILE A 14 -19.59 -6.38 1.77
CA ILE A 14 -18.63 -5.29 1.99
C ILE A 14 -17.23 -5.62 1.43
N HIS A 15 -16.50 -4.56 1.08
CA HIS A 15 -15.10 -4.56 0.71
C HIS A 15 -14.27 -3.91 1.82
N GLU A 16 -13.03 -4.36 1.97
CA GLU A 16 -12.03 -3.68 2.80
C GLU A 16 -11.28 -2.66 1.95
N HIS A 17 -11.07 -1.47 2.51
CA HIS A 17 -10.41 -0.37 1.85
C HIS A 17 -9.38 0.26 2.78
N HIS A 18 -8.20 0.61 2.28
CA HIS A 18 -7.20 1.33 3.07
C HIS A 18 -7.57 2.82 3.16
N ILE A 19 -7.58 3.38 4.38
CA ILE A 19 -7.85 4.81 4.60
C ILE A 19 -6.70 5.65 4.06
N ILE A 20 -5.47 5.34 4.48
CA ILE A 20 -4.23 5.81 3.84
C ILE A 20 -3.79 4.69 2.90
N ARG A 21 -3.62 4.99 1.61
CA ARG A 21 -3.22 3.97 0.65
C ARG A 21 -1.90 3.34 1.05
N VAL A 22 -1.77 2.06 0.74
CA VAL A 22 -0.51 1.35 0.90
C VAL A 22 0.56 2.12 0.11
N SER A 23 0.35 2.51 -1.16
CA SER A 23 1.34 3.30 -1.93
C SER A 23 1.79 4.61 -1.26
N ASP A 24 0.90 5.21 -0.47
CA ASP A 24 1.10 6.51 0.17
C ASP A 24 1.52 6.31 1.64
N ASN A 25 2.31 5.25 1.89
CA ASN A 25 2.86 4.87 3.20
C ASN A 25 1.86 4.43 4.28
N GLY A 26 0.63 4.09 3.89
CA GLY A 26 -0.36 3.51 4.79
C GLY A 26 0.04 2.12 5.29
N ALA A 27 -0.19 1.87 6.58
CA ALA A 27 0.06 0.58 7.19
C ALA A 27 -1.03 -0.44 6.77
N ASN A 28 -0.67 -1.72 6.61
CA ASN A 28 -1.66 -2.78 6.39
C ASN A 28 -2.15 -3.33 7.73
N THR A 29 -2.77 -2.47 8.54
CA THR A 29 -3.29 -2.79 9.87
C THR A 29 -4.81 -2.63 9.90
N PRO A 30 -5.52 -3.30 10.84
CA PRO A 30 -6.96 -3.13 10.98
C PRO A 30 -7.40 -1.68 11.20
N ASN A 31 -6.56 -0.84 11.81
CA ASN A 31 -6.86 0.57 12.05
C ASN A 31 -6.83 1.41 10.77
N ASN A 32 -6.04 0.99 9.78
CA ASN A 32 -6.01 1.64 8.47
C ASN A 32 -7.00 1.01 7.48
N LEU A 33 -7.80 0.03 7.91
CA LEU A 33 -8.80 -0.64 7.06
C LEU A 33 -10.22 -0.21 7.45
N ILE A 34 -11.00 0.16 6.44
CA ILE A 34 -12.41 0.48 6.59
C ILE A 34 -13.28 -0.45 5.74
N GLN A 35 -14.41 -0.88 6.32
CA GLN A 35 -15.40 -1.70 5.64
C GLN A 35 -16.42 -0.83 4.90
N LEU A 36 -16.46 -0.94 3.58
CA LEU A 36 -17.31 -0.14 2.70
C LEU A 36 -18.27 -1.02 1.89
N CYS A 37 -19.48 -0.51 1.61
CA CYS A 37 -20.35 -1.13 0.61
C CYS A 37 -19.77 -0.86 -0.80
N PRO A 38 -20.23 -1.59 -1.84
CA PRO A 38 -19.69 -1.44 -3.19
C PRO A 38 -19.81 0.00 -3.73
N ASN A 39 -20.87 0.72 -3.36
CA ASN A 39 -21.05 2.12 -3.75
C ASN A 39 -19.97 3.03 -3.15
N HIS A 40 -19.85 3.08 -1.83
CA HIS A 40 -18.82 3.93 -1.18
C HIS A 40 -17.39 3.47 -1.51
N HIS A 41 -17.18 2.18 -1.74
CA HIS A 41 -15.90 1.67 -2.21
C HIS A 41 -15.56 2.15 -3.63
N SER A 42 -16.55 2.39 -4.48
CA SER A 42 -16.31 2.95 -5.82
C SER A 42 -16.05 4.46 -5.78
N GLU A 43 -16.65 5.18 -4.83
CA GLU A 43 -16.43 6.62 -4.63
C GLU A 43 -15.00 6.95 -4.18
N THR A 44 -14.32 6.01 -3.52
CA THR A 44 -12.95 6.22 -3.03
C THR A 44 -11.89 6.11 -4.11
N LEU A 45 -12.19 5.51 -5.27
CA LEU A 45 -11.21 5.20 -6.30
C LEU A 45 -10.48 6.46 -6.79
N GLY A 46 -9.18 6.58 -6.45
CA GLY A 46 -8.36 7.72 -6.85
C GLY A 46 -8.54 8.97 -6.00
N LYS A 47 -9.42 8.94 -4.99
CA LYS A 47 -9.79 10.07 -4.12
C LYS A 47 -9.75 9.72 -2.63
N GLU A 48 -8.90 8.77 -2.25
CA GLU A 48 -8.85 8.18 -0.92
C GLU A 48 -8.63 9.24 0.17
N GLU A 49 -7.72 10.21 -0.05
CA GLU A 49 -7.53 11.32 0.90
C GLU A 49 -8.75 12.24 1.02
N GLU A 50 -9.39 12.59 -0.10
CA GLU A 50 -10.60 13.45 -0.10
C GLU A 50 -11.75 12.73 0.60
N PHE A 51 -11.91 11.43 0.33
CA PHE A 51 -12.91 10.58 0.95
C PHE A 51 -12.67 10.45 2.46
N ALA A 52 -11.43 10.20 2.87
CA ALA A 52 -11.05 10.11 4.28
C ALA A 52 -11.38 11.41 5.01
N LYS A 53 -10.99 12.56 4.45
CA LYS A 53 -11.31 13.89 5.01
C LYS A 53 -12.82 14.14 5.09
N LYS A 54 -13.56 13.87 4.02
CA LYS A 54 -15.02 14.05 3.95
C LYS A 54 -15.75 13.27 5.05
N HIS A 55 -15.24 12.09 5.39
CA HIS A 55 -15.85 11.19 6.37
C HIS A 55 -15.14 11.17 7.73
N ASN A 56 -14.21 12.10 7.98
CA ASN A 56 -13.40 12.20 9.20
C ASN A 56 -12.76 10.85 9.59
N LEU A 57 -12.19 10.17 8.60
CA LEU A 57 -11.48 8.91 8.78
C LEU A 57 -10.00 9.19 9.00
N GLU A 58 -9.44 8.58 10.03
CA GLU A 58 -8.01 8.60 10.31
C GLU A 58 -7.44 7.21 10.05
N GLY A 59 -6.35 7.14 9.28
CA GLY A 59 -5.63 5.91 9.01
C GLY A 59 -4.35 5.82 9.82
N GLU A 60 -3.74 4.63 9.82
CA GLU A 60 -2.46 4.40 10.48
C GLU A 60 -1.33 4.49 9.44
N GLU A 61 -0.38 5.38 9.68
CA GLU A 61 0.86 5.47 8.90
C GLU A 61 1.84 4.35 9.27
N MET A 62 2.71 3.98 8.35
CA MET A 62 3.81 3.07 8.65
C MET A 62 4.78 3.66 9.67
N SER A 63 5.33 2.81 10.56
CA SER A 63 6.38 3.25 11.48
C SER A 63 7.64 3.69 10.75
N LYS A 64 8.37 4.64 11.35
CA LYS A 64 9.63 5.16 10.82
C LYS A 64 10.62 4.06 10.44
N ASP A 65 10.86 3.09 11.32
CA ASP A 65 11.76 1.95 11.04
C ASP A 65 11.32 1.14 9.82
N LYS A 66 10.01 0.99 9.62
CA LYS A 66 9.46 0.24 8.48
C LYS A 66 9.57 1.04 7.19
N LEU A 67 9.45 2.36 7.26
CA LEU A 67 9.68 3.28 6.14
C LEU A 67 11.15 3.27 5.71
N GLU A 68 12.08 3.42 6.65
CA GLU A 68 13.52 3.37 6.37
C GLU A 68 13.93 2.01 5.77
N ALA A 69 13.39 0.90 6.30
CA ALA A 69 13.62 -0.43 5.74
C ALA A 69 13.07 -0.56 4.31
N LEU A 70 11.92 0.04 4.03
CA LEU A 70 11.28 0.01 2.72
C LEU A 70 12.09 0.79 1.68
N GLU A 71 12.57 1.99 2.03
CA GLU A 71 13.48 2.78 1.19
C GLU A 71 14.79 2.03 0.94
N LYS A 72 15.39 1.44 1.98
CA LYS A 72 16.61 0.63 1.84
C LYS A 72 16.39 -0.54 0.89
N ALA A 73 15.30 -1.29 1.04
CA ALA A 73 14.99 -2.42 0.14
C ALA A 73 14.75 -1.96 -1.30
N SER A 74 14.07 -0.83 -1.49
CA SER A 74 13.79 -0.24 -2.81
C SER A 74 15.09 0.11 -3.53
N ASN A 75 16.02 0.76 -2.83
CA ASN A 75 17.34 1.09 -3.37
C ASN A 75 18.16 -0.15 -3.74
N ILE A 76 18.15 -1.18 -2.90
CA ILE A 76 18.86 -2.43 -3.18
C ILE A 76 18.25 -3.15 -4.40
N TYR A 77 16.93 -3.22 -4.48
CA TYR A 77 16.23 -3.82 -5.62
C TYR A 77 16.60 -3.18 -6.96
N MET A 78 16.68 -1.85 -6.98
CA MET A 78 17.04 -1.12 -8.20
C MET A 78 18.51 -1.28 -8.55
N LYS A 79 19.40 -1.38 -7.56
CA LYS A 79 20.79 -1.80 -7.82
C LYS A 79 20.83 -3.18 -8.47
N CYS A 80 20.03 -4.16 -8.04
CA CYS A 80 19.98 -5.47 -8.71
C CYS A 80 19.58 -5.37 -10.19
N TYR A 81 18.71 -4.43 -10.54
CA TYR A 81 18.19 -4.27 -11.91
C TYR A 81 19.14 -3.53 -12.83
N PHE A 82 19.84 -2.51 -12.32
CA PHE A 82 20.64 -1.60 -13.14
C PHE A 82 22.15 -1.75 -12.96
N ASN A 83 22.60 -2.39 -11.88
CA ASN A 83 24.01 -2.49 -11.49
C ASN A 83 24.38 -3.90 -10.99
N GLY A 84 25.67 -4.14 -10.75
CA GLY A 84 26.13 -5.27 -9.94
C GLY A 84 25.85 -5.02 -8.45
N ILE A 85 25.37 -6.04 -7.74
CA ILE A 85 25.06 -6.00 -6.30
C ILE A 85 26.01 -6.91 -5.51
N SER A 86 26.38 -6.51 -4.30
CA SER A 86 27.17 -7.37 -3.40
C SER A 86 26.32 -8.45 -2.69
N ILE A 87 26.94 -9.57 -2.29
CA ILE A 87 26.27 -10.63 -1.53
C ILE A 87 25.65 -10.09 -0.22
N ASN A 88 26.32 -9.17 0.47
CA ASN A 88 25.81 -8.57 1.70
C ASN A 88 24.54 -7.76 1.46
N GLU A 89 24.48 -6.99 0.37
CA GLU A 89 23.26 -6.25 0.00
C GLU A 89 22.11 -7.19 -0.38
N ILE A 90 22.38 -8.32 -1.05
CA ILE A 90 21.37 -9.35 -1.30
C ILE A 90 20.82 -9.93 0.01
N LEU A 91 21.70 -10.24 0.97
CA LEU A 91 21.30 -10.77 2.27
C LEU A 91 20.45 -9.76 3.05
N ASP A 92 20.88 -8.49 3.09
CA ASP A 92 20.12 -7.39 3.70
C ASP A 92 18.72 -7.27 3.07
N PHE A 93 18.65 -7.31 1.74
CA PHE A 93 17.37 -7.27 1.02
C PHE A 93 16.46 -8.42 1.43
N VAL A 94 16.95 -9.66 1.41
CA VAL A 94 16.17 -10.86 1.79
C VAL A 94 15.68 -10.76 3.23
N LEU A 95 16.51 -10.27 4.15
CA LEU A 95 16.13 -10.10 5.55
C LEU A 95 15.04 -9.05 5.72
N ILE A 96 15.13 -7.92 5.03
CA ILE A 96 14.11 -6.86 5.06
C ILE A 96 12.78 -7.39 4.50
N ILE A 97 12.81 -8.05 3.34
CA ILE A 97 11.61 -8.64 2.72
C ILE A 97 10.96 -9.65 3.68
N LYS A 98 11.74 -10.55 4.29
CA LYS A 98 11.22 -11.55 5.24
C LYS A 98 10.61 -10.90 6.49
N LYS A 99 11.26 -9.87 7.03
CA LYS A 99 10.83 -9.20 8.27
C LYS A 99 9.53 -8.42 8.08
N TYR A 100 9.39 -7.71 6.95
CA TYR A 100 8.30 -6.74 6.76
C TYR A 100 7.28 -7.12 5.67
N GLY A 101 7.54 -8.19 4.91
CA GLY A 101 6.62 -8.72 3.91
C GLY A 101 6.44 -7.82 2.69
N PHE A 102 7.47 -7.10 2.27
CA PHE A 102 7.37 -6.22 1.09
C PHE A 102 7.27 -7.02 -0.22
N THR A 103 6.49 -6.51 -1.17
CA THR A 103 6.34 -7.10 -2.50
C THR A 103 7.23 -6.37 -3.51
N GLN A 104 7.60 -7.04 -4.60
CA GLN A 104 8.39 -6.40 -5.68
C GLN A 104 7.70 -5.15 -6.24
N ASP A 105 6.37 -5.21 -6.41
CA ASP A 105 5.57 -4.07 -6.88
C ASP A 105 5.75 -2.83 -6.02
N ARG A 106 5.74 -3.04 -4.70
CA ARG A 106 5.86 -1.95 -3.75
C ARG A 106 7.23 -1.29 -3.81
N LEU A 107 8.28 -2.07 -4.05
CA LEU A 107 9.64 -1.57 -4.18
C LEU A 107 9.81 -0.75 -5.46
N ILE A 108 9.33 -1.26 -6.59
CA ILE A 108 9.33 -0.53 -7.88
C ILE A 108 8.55 0.78 -7.75
N GLY A 109 7.35 0.73 -7.16
CA GLY A 109 6.49 1.88 -6.97
C GLY A 109 7.18 3.02 -6.26
N ILE A 110 7.87 2.72 -5.16
CA ILE A 110 8.56 3.75 -4.37
C ILE A 110 9.74 4.34 -5.12
N HIS A 111 10.57 3.51 -5.77
CA HIS A 111 11.74 4.05 -6.46
C HIS A 111 11.36 4.93 -7.66
N LEU A 112 10.33 4.54 -8.40
CA LEU A 112 9.84 5.28 -9.55
C LEU A 112 8.83 6.38 -9.17
N ASN A 113 8.56 6.55 -7.87
CA ASN A 113 7.54 7.44 -7.33
C ASN A 113 6.17 7.27 -8.02
N LEU A 114 5.78 6.00 -8.26
CA LEU A 114 4.56 5.61 -8.95
C LEU A 114 3.47 5.25 -7.93
N SER A 115 2.26 5.77 -8.18
CA SER A 115 1.05 5.30 -7.50
C SER A 115 0.72 3.85 -7.88
N GLU A 116 -0.08 3.16 -7.06
CA GLU A 116 -0.49 1.78 -7.32
C GLU A 116 -1.21 1.62 -8.68
N ASN A 117 -1.99 2.63 -9.07
CA ASN A 117 -2.63 2.68 -10.38
C ASN A 117 -1.63 2.79 -11.54
N ALA A 118 -0.53 3.51 -11.33
CA ALA A 118 0.55 3.59 -12.32
C ALA A 118 1.31 2.25 -12.44
N ILE A 119 1.49 1.52 -11.34
CA ILE A 119 2.10 0.18 -11.33
C ILE A 119 1.23 -0.83 -12.08
N LYS A 120 -0.09 -0.83 -11.85
CA LYS A 120 -1.04 -1.72 -12.56
C LYS A 120 -1.02 -1.46 -14.08
N ARG A 121 -1.02 -0.18 -14.49
CA ARG A 121 -0.89 0.22 -15.89
C ARG A 121 0.44 -0.20 -16.52
N TYR A 122 1.55 -0.04 -15.81
CA TYR A 122 2.87 -0.47 -16.28
C TYR A 122 2.92 -1.97 -16.59
N ARG A 123 2.23 -2.79 -15.79
CA ARG A 123 2.12 -4.24 -16.02
C ARG A 123 1.10 -4.66 -17.07
N GLY A 124 0.34 -3.73 -17.64
CA GLY A 124 -0.77 -4.06 -18.54
C GLY A 124 -1.92 -4.80 -17.85
N ILE A 125 -1.99 -4.76 -16.51
CA ILE A 125 -3.07 -5.36 -15.72
C ILE A 125 -4.18 -4.31 -15.64
N ARG A 126 -5.31 -4.58 -16.32
CA ARG A 126 -6.50 -3.72 -16.31
C ARG A 126 -7.28 -3.83 -15.00
#